data_AF-A0A955D973-F1
#
_entry.id   AF-A0A955D973-F1
#
_cell.length_a   1.000
_cell.length_b   1.000
_cell.length_c   1.000
_cell.angle_alpha   90.00
_cell.angle_beta   90.00
_cell.angle_gamma   90.00
#
_symmetry.space_group_name_H-M   'P 1'
#
loop_
_entity.id
_entity.type
_entity.pdbx_description
1 polymer ?
#
loop_
_entity_poly.entity_id
_entity_poly.type
_entity_poly.pdbx_seq_one_letter_code
_entity_poly.pdbx_strand_id
1 'polypeptide(L)'
;MVVTAPAEPQDGPTPDDAGPADAAQPDLDLFGNAPRGRPDWSHRRGEPRMFALAWTVFLTLLATLILMRSAVGGRLDMDVYRHVLRQGLMAIITAIVVAWPLVRLSQARPRGGGALSAFKDLLIIVVPLQAVLWPQVLLAHWPVGVVAALSAAMSAWAVLVGAVIALALGTRSFDPDSLPESDAIEPPRTAGRTLAMSVVIGWVMLSGVAALVLDGALPAEHALGQHPAWWMMLSPHAGVNEITRSRVEFGPAAHVSPQHGAAVLAIGALALLAWLGALGREALSPRRQPPPGFLPEPVAPHAQAH
;
A
#
# COMPACT_ATOMS: atom_id res chain seq x y z
N MET A 1 -47.07 38.15 34.98
CA MET A 1 -46.22 38.30 33.79
C MET A 1 -44.91 38.91 34.26
N VAL A 2 -43.90 38.07 34.49
CA VAL A 2 -42.58 38.53 34.96
C VAL A 2 -41.73 38.75 33.73
N VAL A 3 -41.37 40.00 33.46
CA VAL A 3 -40.48 40.39 32.37
C VAL A 3 -39.05 40.18 32.88
N THR A 4 -38.43 39.09 32.48
CA THR A 4 -36.99 38.83 32.69
C THR A 4 -36.18 39.74 31.77
N ALA A 5 -35.23 40.47 32.34
CA ALA A 5 -34.31 41.34 31.60
C ALA A 5 -33.41 40.51 30.65
N PRO A 6 -33.02 41.06 29.49
CA PRO A 6 -32.10 40.40 28.57
C PRO A 6 -30.74 40.16 29.24
N ALA A 7 -30.19 38.96 29.04
CA ALA A 7 -28.89 38.57 29.57
C ALA A 7 -27.79 39.50 29.03
N GLU A 8 -26.92 39.96 29.93
CA GLU A 8 -25.71 40.71 29.59
C GLU A 8 -24.86 39.92 28.59
N PRO A 9 -24.29 40.57 27.55
CA PRO A 9 -23.33 39.92 26.68
C PRO A 9 -22.12 39.50 27.51
N GLN A 10 -21.90 38.19 27.60
CA GLN A 10 -20.66 37.65 28.15
C GLN A 10 -19.51 38.15 27.28
N ASP A 11 -18.68 39.04 27.83
CA ASP A 11 -17.41 39.42 27.22
C ASP A 11 -16.62 38.15 26.93
N GLY A 12 -16.38 37.91 25.64
CA GLY A 12 -15.58 36.77 25.19
C GLY A 12 -14.18 36.85 25.82
N PRO A 13 -13.53 35.69 26.04
CA PRO A 13 -12.23 35.64 26.68
C PRO A 13 -11.26 36.58 25.95
N THR A 14 -10.69 37.51 26.70
CA THR A 14 -9.64 38.41 26.22
C THR A 14 -8.43 37.58 25.76
N PRO A 15 -7.79 37.92 24.61
CA PRO A 15 -6.65 37.16 24.07
C PRO A 15 -5.48 36.97 25.03
N ASP A 16 -5.41 37.76 26.10
CA ASP A 16 -4.36 37.72 27.12
C ASP A 16 -4.62 36.70 28.25
N ASP A 17 -5.81 36.07 28.30
CA ASP A 17 -6.12 34.96 29.22
C ASP A 17 -5.76 33.58 28.65
N ALA A 18 -5.06 33.54 27.51
CA ALA A 18 -4.32 32.35 27.10
C ALA A 18 -3.16 32.14 28.09
N GLY A 19 -3.46 31.51 29.23
CA GLY A 19 -2.46 31.02 30.18
C GLY A 19 -1.33 30.33 29.43
N PRO A 20 -0.09 30.34 29.97
CA PRO A 20 1.14 29.96 29.28
C PRO A 20 0.87 28.77 28.39
N ALA A 21 0.76 29.05 27.08
CA ALA A 21 0.16 28.19 26.09
C ALA A 21 0.50 26.75 26.40
N ASP A 22 -0.53 25.93 26.70
CA ASP A 22 -0.45 24.50 26.98
C ASP A 22 0.75 23.95 26.23
N ALA A 23 1.88 23.80 26.95
CA ALA A 23 3.14 23.47 26.32
C ALA A 23 2.93 22.08 25.77
N ALA A 24 2.61 22.01 24.46
CA ALA A 24 2.01 20.86 23.83
C ALA A 24 2.80 19.65 24.30
N GLN A 25 2.14 18.79 25.07
CA GLN A 25 2.79 17.67 25.74
C GLN A 25 3.65 16.99 24.67
N PRO A 26 4.98 16.88 24.90
CA PRO A 26 5.87 16.39 23.87
C PRO A 26 5.34 15.04 23.43
N ASP A 27 5.00 14.93 22.15
CA ASP A 27 4.46 13.68 21.61
C ASP A 27 5.49 12.60 21.95
N LEU A 28 5.11 11.55 22.69
CA LEU A 28 6.03 10.49 23.12
C LEU A 28 5.85 9.28 22.19
N ASP A 29 6.94 8.58 21.86
CA ASP A 29 6.81 7.37 21.04
C ASP A 29 6.11 6.24 21.80
N LEU A 30 5.85 5.13 21.10
CA LEU A 30 5.32 3.89 21.70
C LEU A 30 6.15 3.39 22.90
N PHE A 31 7.39 3.87 23.05
CA PHE A 31 8.33 3.52 24.12
C PHE A 31 8.59 4.68 25.11
N GLY A 32 7.81 5.77 25.05
CA GLY A 32 7.91 6.90 25.97
C GLY A 32 9.10 7.83 25.77
N ASN A 33 9.87 7.71 24.69
CA ASN A 33 11.00 8.60 24.42
C ASN A 33 10.50 9.90 23.79
N ALA A 34 11.07 11.06 24.14
CA ALA A 34 10.80 12.32 23.46
C ALA A 34 11.55 12.43 22.12
N PRO A 35 11.01 13.17 21.13
CA PRO A 35 11.67 13.39 19.86
C PRO A 35 12.98 14.17 20.05
N ARG A 36 14.09 13.65 19.51
CA ARG A 36 15.39 14.33 19.58
C ARG A 36 15.47 15.39 18.48
N GLY A 37 15.43 16.66 18.88
CA GLY A 37 15.72 17.79 18.00
C GLY A 37 14.54 18.31 17.17
N ARG A 38 13.30 17.86 17.41
CA ARG A 38 12.06 18.44 16.85
C ARG A 38 10.87 18.26 17.79
N PRO A 39 9.83 19.10 17.69
CA PRO A 39 8.63 18.98 18.52
C PRO A 39 7.68 17.85 18.10
N ASP A 40 7.79 17.29 16.89
CA ASP A 40 6.83 16.34 16.32
C ASP A 40 7.49 15.05 15.78
N TRP A 41 6.77 13.91 15.83
CA TRP A 41 7.24 12.63 15.24
C TRP A 41 7.14 12.55 13.72
N SER A 42 6.79 13.64 13.03
CA SER A 42 6.66 13.66 11.57
C SER A 42 7.95 13.22 10.85
N HIS A 43 9.10 13.31 11.54
CA HIS A 43 10.42 12.86 11.09
C HIS A 43 10.68 11.35 11.25
N ARG A 44 9.88 10.59 12.03
CA ARG A 44 9.98 9.12 12.08
C ARG A 44 9.40 8.53 10.81
N ARG A 45 10.25 8.54 9.79
CA ARG A 45 10.23 7.67 8.62
C ARG A 45 9.89 6.28 9.13
N GLY A 46 8.77 5.72 8.68
CA GLY A 46 8.65 4.27 8.67
C GLY A 46 9.80 3.78 7.80
N GLU A 47 10.93 3.47 8.42
CA GLU A 47 12.06 2.88 7.71
C GLU A 47 11.55 1.61 7.04
N PRO A 48 12.06 1.26 5.85
CA PRO A 48 11.66 0.04 5.14
C PRO A 48 11.62 -1.20 6.05
N ARG A 49 12.41 -1.20 7.13
CA ARG A 49 12.46 -2.20 8.18
C ARG A 49 11.15 -2.40 8.95
N MET A 50 10.50 -1.32 9.40
CA MET A 50 9.24 -1.43 10.15
C MET A 50 8.11 -1.94 9.25
N PHE A 51 8.09 -1.49 7.99
CA PHE A 51 7.15 -2.01 7.01
C PHE A 51 7.42 -3.50 6.72
N ALA A 52 8.68 -3.89 6.53
CA ALA A 52 9.06 -5.30 6.37
C ALA A 52 8.64 -6.16 7.56
N LEU A 53 8.86 -5.68 8.79
CA LEU A 53 8.45 -6.36 10.01
C LEU A 53 6.92 -6.52 10.09
N ALA A 54 6.18 -5.44 9.85
CA ALA A 54 4.71 -5.50 9.85
C ALA A 54 4.19 -6.46 8.78
N TRP A 55 4.80 -6.44 7.59
CA TRP A 55 4.48 -7.34 6.48
C TRP A 55 4.76 -8.81 6.82
N THR A 56 5.91 -9.12 7.41
CA THR A 56 6.24 -10.50 7.79
C THR A 56 5.37 -11.01 8.93
N VAL A 57 5.07 -10.18 9.93
CA VAL A 57 4.12 -10.51 11.01
C VAL A 57 2.73 -10.77 10.43
N PHE A 58 2.25 -9.90 9.53
CA PHE A 58 0.97 -10.10 8.84
C PHE A 58 0.92 -11.44 8.09
N LEU A 59 1.93 -11.75 7.27
CA LEU A 59 1.97 -13.00 6.52
C LEU A 59 2.05 -14.23 7.44
N THR A 60 2.81 -14.15 8.53
CA THR A 60 2.95 -15.23 9.52
C THR A 60 1.64 -15.50 10.27
N LEU A 61 0.97 -14.43 10.73
CA LEU A 61 -0.32 -14.54 11.40
C LEU A 61 -1.37 -15.10 10.44
N LEU A 62 -1.39 -14.63 9.20
CA LEU A 62 -2.32 -15.11 8.19
C LEU A 62 -2.10 -16.60 7.87
N ALA A 63 -0.86 -17.03 7.68
CA ALA A 63 -0.51 -18.43 7.46
C ALA A 63 -0.93 -19.31 8.65
N THR A 64 -0.66 -18.85 9.88
CA THR A 64 -1.08 -19.53 11.12
C THR A 64 -2.60 -19.67 11.18
N LEU A 65 -3.35 -18.60 10.87
CA LEU A 65 -4.82 -18.62 10.88
C LEU A 65 -5.39 -19.57 9.82
N ILE A 66 -4.81 -19.62 8.62
CA ILE A 66 -5.19 -20.56 7.57
C ILE A 66 -5.02 -22.01 8.04
N LEU A 67 -3.85 -22.33 8.61
CA LEU A 67 -3.55 -23.68 9.12
C LEU A 67 -4.45 -24.05 10.30
N MET A 68 -4.63 -23.14 11.26
CA MET A 68 -5.48 -23.36 12.43
C MET A 68 -6.93 -23.61 12.01
N ARG A 69 -7.50 -22.78 11.11
CA ARG A 69 -8.86 -23.00 10.61
C ARG A 69 -9.02 -24.32 9.86
N SER A 70 -7.98 -24.74 9.17
CA SER A 70 -7.98 -26.04 8.47
C SER A 70 -7.93 -27.22 9.45
N ALA A 71 -7.28 -27.06 10.61
CA ALA A 71 -7.14 -28.10 11.63
C ALA A 71 -8.38 -28.30 12.50
N VAL A 72 -9.14 -27.23 12.81
CA VAL A 72 -10.29 -27.28 13.75
C VAL A 72 -11.42 -28.21 13.26
N GLY A 73 -11.50 -28.51 11.96
CA GLY A 73 -12.53 -29.39 11.40
C GLY A 73 -12.34 -30.90 11.64
N GLY A 74 -11.22 -31.35 12.24
CA GLY A 74 -10.92 -32.78 12.48
C GLY A 74 -10.74 -33.63 11.22
N ARG A 75 -11.01 -33.06 10.04
CA ARG A 75 -10.76 -33.60 8.70
C ARG A 75 -10.16 -32.47 7.88
N LEU A 76 -8.92 -32.65 7.42
CA LEU A 76 -8.29 -31.78 6.44
C LEU A 76 -8.93 -32.03 5.08
N ASP A 77 -10.17 -31.56 4.92
CA ASP A 77 -10.81 -31.53 3.62
C ASP A 77 -10.07 -30.52 2.75
N MET A 78 -9.56 -31.00 1.61
CA MET A 78 -8.81 -30.20 0.66
C MET A 78 -9.62 -29.03 0.12
N ASP A 79 -10.93 -29.17 0.00
CA ASP A 79 -11.78 -28.09 -0.52
C ASP A 79 -11.97 -26.98 0.51
N VAL A 80 -12.07 -27.34 1.80
CA VAL A 80 -12.06 -26.37 2.91
C VAL A 80 -10.72 -25.65 2.97
N TYR A 81 -9.59 -26.37 2.87
CA TYR A 81 -8.26 -25.77 2.84
C TYR A 81 -8.11 -24.76 1.69
N ARG A 82 -8.48 -25.15 0.46
CA ARG A 82 -8.42 -24.28 -0.73
C ARG A 82 -9.30 -23.05 -0.58
N HIS A 83 -10.49 -23.19 0.00
CA HIS A 83 -11.37 -22.06 0.26
C HIS A 83 -10.74 -21.07 1.24
N VAL A 84 -10.22 -21.54 2.37
CA VAL A 84 -9.54 -20.71 3.38
C VAL A 84 -8.28 -20.06 2.79
N LEU A 85 -7.51 -20.80 2.00
CA LEU A 85 -6.35 -20.27 1.30
C LEU A 85 -6.74 -19.14 0.33
N ARG A 86 -7.83 -19.29 -0.43
CA ARG A 86 -8.33 -18.24 -1.32
C ARG A 86 -8.68 -16.96 -0.54
N GLN A 87 -9.32 -17.08 0.62
CA GLN A 87 -9.59 -15.94 1.51
C GLN A 87 -8.27 -15.28 1.98
N GLY A 88 -7.27 -16.10 2.31
CA GLY A 88 -5.93 -15.60 2.63
C GLY A 88 -5.29 -14.82 1.48
N LEU A 89 -5.35 -15.34 0.26
CA LEU A 89 -4.86 -14.64 -0.93
C LEU A 89 -5.60 -13.32 -1.17
N MET A 90 -6.92 -13.26 -0.91
CA MET A 90 -7.69 -12.01 -0.94
C MET A 90 -7.19 -11.00 0.10
N ALA A 91 -6.86 -11.45 1.31
CA ALA A 91 -6.30 -10.58 2.33
C ALA A 91 -4.92 -10.04 1.91
N ILE A 92 -4.07 -10.90 1.34
CA ILE A 92 -2.74 -10.50 0.85
C ILE A 92 -2.86 -9.47 -0.28
N ILE A 93 -3.68 -9.72 -1.31
CA ILE A 93 -3.82 -8.76 -2.41
C ILE A 93 -4.43 -7.45 -1.93
N THR A 94 -5.36 -7.48 -0.96
CA THR A 94 -5.89 -6.28 -0.30
C THR A 94 -4.78 -5.49 0.37
N ALA A 95 -3.90 -6.17 1.10
CA ALA A 95 -2.79 -5.52 1.77
C ALA A 95 -1.81 -4.87 0.76
N ILE A 96 -1.59 -5.50 -0.40
CA ILE A 96 -0.79 -4.94 -1.49
C ILE A 96 -1.45 -3.70 -2.11
N VAL A 97 -2.74 -3.79 -2.48
CA VAL A 97 -3.40 -2.75 -3.28
C VAL A 97 -4.02 -1.62 -2.45
N VAL A 98 -4.24 -1.82 -1.15
CA VAL A 98 -4.87 -0.84 -0.26
C VAL A 98 -3.93 -0.46 0.88
N ALA A 99 -3.51 -1.42 1.71
CA ALA A 99 -2.77 -1.11 2.93
C ALA A 99 -1.39 -0.51 2.64
N TRP A 100 -0.64 -1.05 1.68
CA TRP A 100 0.67 -0.53 1.32
C TRP A 100 0.63 0.92 0.80
N PRO A 101 -0.24 1.30 -0.16
CA PRO A 101 -0.42 2.71 -0.55
C PRO A 101 -0.80 3.62 0.60
N LEU A 102 -1.74 3.21 1.46
CA LEU A 102 -2.18 4.01 2.61
C LEU A 102 -1.01 4.29 3.56
N VAL A 103 -0.25 3.25 3.92
CA VAL A 103 0.91 3.38 4.80
C VAL A 103 2.00 4.21 4.14
N ARG A 104 2.26 4.02 2.84
CA ARG A 104 3.38 4.70 2.19
C ARG A 104 3.10 6.16 1.90
N LEU A 105 1.86 6.49 1.53
CA LEU A 105 1.46 7.86 1.22
C LEU A 105 1.20 8.69 2.47
N SER A 106 0.93 8.08 3.62
CA SER A 106 0.82 8.77 4.91
C SER A 106 2.18 9.18 5.51
N GLN A 107 3.27 8.52 5.11
CA GLN A 107 4.62 8.82 5.60
C GLN A 107 5.23 10.10 4.99
N ALA A 108 6.33 10.60 5.57
CA ALA A 108 7.14 11.66 4.95
C ALA A 108 7.75 11.22 3.60
N ARG A 109 8.05 12.17 2.72
CA ARG A 109 8.66 11.87 1.41
C ARG A 109 10.08 11.30 1.58
N PRO A 110 10.46 10.27 0.79
CA PRO A 110 11.81 9.70 0.86
C PRO A 110 12.86 10.62 0.23
N ARG A 111 14.06 10.68 0.84
CA ARG A 111 15.22 11.45 0.33
C ARG A 111 15.71 10.95 -1.04
N GLY A 112 15.65 9.64 -1.27
CA GLY A 112 16.18 8.98 -2.47
C GLY A 112 15.28 9.05 -3.70
N GLY A 113 14.18 9.80 -3.66
CA GLY A 113 13.17 9.83 -4.72
C GLY A 113 12.08 8.78 -4.53
N GLY A 114 10.93 9.03 -5.16
CA GLY A 114 9.77 8.15 -5.06
C GLY A 114 10.00 6.77 -5.65
N ALA A 115 10.68 6.69 -6.80
CA ALA A 115 10.85 5.44 -7.55
C ALA A 115 11.75 4.45 -6.82
N LEU A 116 12.95 4.86 -6.41
CA LEU A 116 13.86 3.99 -5.65
C LEU A 116 13.24 3.53 -4.33
N SER A 117 12.48 4.41 -3.69
CA SER A 117 11.80 4.07 -2.45
C SER A 117 10.69 3.04 -2.66
N ALA A 118 9.81 3.24 -3.64
CA ALA A 118 8.75 2.30 -3.95
C ALA A 118 9.31 0.94 -4.42
N PHE A 119 10.46 0.95 -5.11
CA PHE A 119 11.16 -0.27 -5.51
C PHE A 119 11.63 -1.10 -4.30
N LYS A 120 12.17 -0.45 -3.26
CA LYS A 120 12.57 -1.14 -2.03
C LYS A 120 11.37 -1.80 -1.35
N ASP A 121 10.25 -1.08 -1.25
CA ASP A 121 9.02 -1.62 -0.70
C ASP A 121 8.48 -2.79 -1.54
N LEU A 122 8.58 -2.69 -2.88
CA LEU A 122 8.19 -3.76 -3.79
C LEU A 122 8.98 -5.06 -3.52
N LEU A 123 10.29 -4.97 -3.31
CA LEU A 123 11.11 -6.14 -2.96
C LEU A 123 10.68 -6.75 -1.62
N ILE A 124 10.40 -5.90 -0.63
CA ILE A 124 9.91 -6.32 0.69
C ILE A 124 8.56 -7.05 0.59
N ILE A 125 7.71 -6.68 -0.37
CA ILE A 125 6.40 -7.31 -0.57
C ILE A 125 6.51 -8.59 -1.38
N VAL A 126 7.13 -8.50 -2.56
CA VAL A 126 7.12 -9.57 -3.57
C VAL A 126 7.96 -10.75 -3.13
N VAL A 127 9.13 -10.55 -2.51
CA VAL A 127 10.00 -11.68 -2.13
C VAL A 127 9.32 -12.60 -1.10
N PRO A 128 8.78 -12.10 0.03
CA PRO A 128 8.02 -12.94 0.96
C PRO A 128 6.73 -13.49 0.36
N LEU A 129 6.06 -12.74 -0.52
CA LEU A 129 4.88 -13.22 -1.24
C LEU A 129 5.20 -14.50 -2.02
N GLN A 130 6.31 -14.54 -2.75
CA GLN A 130 6.72 -15.74 -3.49
C GLN A 130 6.93 -16.94 -2.55
N ALA A 131 7.55 -16.72 -1.39
CA ALA A 131 7.75 -17.77 -0.39
C ALA A 131 6.43 -18.35 0.15
N VAL A 132 5.35 -17.56 0.17
CA VAL A 132 4.01 -18.03 0.57
C VAL A 132 3.28 -18.77 -0.56
N LEU A 133 3.43 -18.32 -1.81
CA LEU A 133 2.68 -18.86 -2.95
C LEU A 133 3.20 -20.22 -3.44
N TRP A 134 4.52 -20.40 -3.54
CA TRP A 134 5.08 -21.62 -4.14
C TRP A 134 4.79 -22.92 -3.38
N PRO A 135 4.85 -22.97 -2.03
CA PRO A 135 4.45 -24.15 -1.28
C PRO A 135 3.01 -24.61 -1.54
N GLN A 136 2.14 -23.73 -2.07
CA GLN A 136 0.75 -24.07 -2.38
C GLN A 136 0.62 -25.08 -3.53
N VAL A 137 1.65 -25.27 -4.35
CA VAL A 137 1.68 -26.39 -5.32
C VAL A 137 1.52 -27.73 -4.59
N LEU A 138 2.21 -27.89 -3.46
CA LEU A 138 2.18 -29.10 -2.65
C LEU A 138 0.98 -29.09 -1.68
N LEU A 139 0.76 -27.98 -0.97
CA LEU A 139 -0.27 -27.92 0.08
C LEU A 139 -1.69 -27.86 -0.50
N ALA A 140 -1.92 -27.03 -1.52
CA ALA A 140 -3.23 -26.86 -2.13
C ALA A 140 -3.49 -27.86 -3.29
N HIS A 141 -2.48 -28.67 -3.65
CA HIS A 141 -2.48 -29.52 -4.85
C HIS A 141 -2.92 -28.74 -6.10
N TRP A 142 -2.48 -27.49 -6.21
CA TRP A 142 -2.77 -26.68 -7.40
C TRP A 142 -1.77 -26.99 -8.51
N PRO A 143 -2.20 -27.00 -9.79
CA PRO A 143 -1.29 -27.09 -10.90
C PRO A 143 -0.24 -25.98 -10.85
N VAL A 144 1.00 -26.31 -11.20
CA VAL A 144 2.12 -25.34 -11.23
C VAL A 144 1.77 -24.09 -12.05
N GLY A 145 1.07 -24.27 -13.18
CA GLY A 145 0.61 -23.16 -14.01
C GLY A 145 -0.33 -22.19 -13.29
N VAL A 146 -1.20 -22.68 -12.39
CA VAL A 146 -2.10 -21.85 -11.58
C VAL A 146 -1.31 -21.02 -10.57
N VAL A 147 -0.37 -21.65 -9.85
CA VAL A 147 0.47 -20.95 -8.87
C VAL A 147 1.39 -19.93 -9.55
N ALA A 148 1.96 -20.27 -10.71
CA ALA A 148 2.78 -19.37 -11.50
C ALA A 148 1.98 -18.17 -12.03
N ALA A 149 0.77 -18.40 -12.55
CA ALA A 149 -0.11 -17.32 -13.02
C ALA A 149 -0.56 -16.41 -11.88
N LEU A 150 -0.90 -16.98 -10.72
CA LEU A 150 -1.25 -16.23 -9.51
C LEU A 150 -0.07 -15.38 -9.03
N SER A 151 1.12 -15.96 -8.97
CA SER A 151 2.36 -15.25 -8.63
C SER A 151 2.64 -14.09 -9.58
N ALA A 152 2.53 -14.32 -10.89
CA ALA A 152 2.74 -13.30 -11.91
C ALA A 152 1.67 -12.20 -11.81
N ALA A 153 0.39 -12.55 -11.64
CA ALA A 153 -0.70 -11.60 -11.49
C ALA A 153 -0.53 -10.70 -10.27
N MET A 154 -0.29 -11.28 -9.08
CA MET A 154 -0.10 -10.51 -7.85
C MET A 154 1.16 -9.62 -7.92
N SER A 155 2.23 -10.11 -8.55
CA SER A 155 3.45 -9.32 -8.76
C SER A 155 3.22 -8.17 -9.74
N ALA A 156 2.49 -8.38 -10.84
CA ALA A 156 2.14 -7.34 -11.80
C ALA A 156 1.31 -6.23 -11.14
N TRP A 157 0.32 -6.60 -10.32
CA TRP A 157 -0.44 -5.64 -9.52
C TRP A 157 0.44 -4.92 -8.49
N ALA A 158 1.36 -5.60 -7.82
CA ALA A 158 2.29 -4.96 -6.88
C ALA A 158 3.21 -3.94 -7.59
N VAL A 159 3.76 -4.28 -8.76
CA VAL A 159 4.59 -3.35 -9.56
C VAL A 159 3.76 -2.12 -9.96
N LEU A 160 2.52 -2.34 -10.40
CA LEU A 160 1.62 -1.28 -10.82
C LEU A 160 1.28 -0.31 -9.68
N VAL A 161 0.94 -0.85 -8.51
CA VAL A 161 0.69 -0.07 -7.30
C VAL A 161 1.95 0.71 -6.89
N GLY A 162 3.12 0.06 -6.91
CA GLY A 162 4.39 0.72 -6.63
C GLY A 162 4.70 1.83 -7.63
N ALA A 163 4.32 1.69 -8.91
CA ALA A 163 4.50 2.73 -9.93
C ALA A 163 3.65 3.97 -9.60
N VAL A 164 2.41 3.75 -9.19
CA VAL A 164 1.51 4.84 -8.76
C VAL A 164 2.06 5.52 -7.52
N ILE A 165 2.56 4.76 -6.54
CA ILE A 165 3.23 5.31 -5.35
C ILE A 165 4.46 6.13 -5.75
N ALA A 166 5.31 5.62 -6.66
CA ALA A 166 6.49 6.32 -7.14
C ALA A 166 6.14 7.67 -7.80
N LEU A 167 5.10 7.68 -8.63
CA LEU A 167 4.55 8.90 -9.25
C LEU A 167 3.96 9.85 -8.21
N ALA A 168 3.30 9.35 -7.18
CA ALA A 168 2.70 10.16 -6.12
C ALA A 168 3.74 10.81 -5.21
N LEU A 169 4.80 10.08 -4.85
CA LEU A 169 5.84 10.53 -3.94
C LEU A 169 6.73 11.61 -4.54
N GLY A 170 6.88 11.62 -5.87
CA GLY A 170 7.61 12.69 -6.51
C GLY A 170 9.09 12.44 -6.70
N THR A 171 9.70 13.48 -7.27
CA THR A 171 11.14 13.56 -7.44
C THR A 171 11.79 13.81 -6.09
N ARG A 172 13.12 13.66 -6.04
CA ARG A 172 13.91 13.87 -4.83
C ARG A 172 13.55 15.21 -4.20
N SER A 173 12.99 15.15 -3.00
CA SER A 173 12.83 16.34 -2.18
C SER A 173 14.19 16.69 -1.59
N PHE A 174 14.52 17.98 -1.60
CA PHE A 174 15.63 18.49 -0.80
C PHE A 174 15.35 18.16 0.67
N ASP A 175 16.41 17.87 1.43
CA ASP A 175 16.28 17.51 2.83
C ASP A 175 15.77 18.73 3.59
N PRO A 176 14.53 18.73 4.11
CA PRO A 176 14.01 19.88 4.83
C PRO A 176 14.84 20.18 6.08
N ASP A 177 15.57 19.19 6.60
CA ASP A 177 16.52 19.31 7.71
C ASP A 177 17.68 20.27 7.41
N SER A 178 17.89 20.64 6.14
CA SER A 178 18.90 21.61 5.72
C SER A 178 18.34 22.97 5.36
N LEU A 179 17.04 23.23 5.47
CA LEU A 179 16.48 24.56 5.23
C LEU A 179 16.20 25.27 6.55
N PRO A 180 16.46 26.58 6.67
CA PRO A 180 16.03 27.38 7.82
C PRO A 180 14.53 27.24 8.06
N GLU A 181 14.10 27.18 9.32
CA GLU A 181 12.70 26.99 9.73
C GLU A 181 11.74 28.02 9.11
N SER A 182 12.26 29.22 8.79
CA SER A 182 11.53 30.29 8.11
C SER A 182 11.09 29.96 6.67
N ASP A 183 11.81 29.07 5.97
CA ASP A 183 11.55 28.72 4.56
C ASP A 183 10.69 27.45 4.41
N ALA A 184 10.38 26.78 5.52
CA ALA A 184 9.58 25.54 5.54
C ALA A 184 8.08 25.77 5.30
N ILE A 185 7.65 27.01 5.07
CA ILE A 185 6.23 27.42 5.05
C ILE A 185 5.52 27.12 3.71
N GLU A 186 6.20 26.65 2.66
CA GLU A 186 5.45 26.16 1.49
C GLU A 186 4.74 24.84 1.83
N PRO A 187 3.39 24.83 1.94
CA PRO A 187 2.67 23.62 2.28
C PRO A 187 3.00 22.56 1.21
N PRO A 188 3.55 21.40 1.61
CA PRO A 188 3.94 20.38 0.66
C PRO A 188 2.70 20.02 -0.14
N ARG A 189 2.75 20.06 -1.48
CA ARG A 189 1.63 19.72 -2.39
C ARG A 189 0.92 18.42 -1.96
N THR A 190 -0.06 18.53 -1.07
CA THR A 190 -0.85 17.44 -0.48
C THR A 190 -1.82 16.91 -1.53
N ALA A 191 -2.34 17.80 -2.39
CA ALA A 191 -3.25 17.49 -3.48
C ALA A 191 -2.76 16.34 -4.36
N GLY A 192 -1.46 16.26 -4.68
CA GLY A 192 -0.93 15.17 -5.50
C GLY A 192 -0.97 13.80 -4.81
N ARG A 193 -0.77 13.76 -3.49
CA ARG A 193 -0.80 12.53 -2.70
C ARG A 193 -2.25 12.07 -2.51
N THR A 194 -3.13 13.01 -2.16
CA THR A 194 -4.57 12.75 -2.02
C THR A 194 -5.15 12.25 -3.32
N LEU A 195 -4.85 12.90 -4.46
CA LEU A 195 -5.31 12.45 -5.77
C LEU A 195 -4.82 11.04 -6.09
N ALA A 196 -3.53 10.75 -5.89
CA ALA A 196 -3.01 9.40 -6.13
C ALA A 196 -3.69 8.35 -5.25
N MET A 197 -3.92 8.66 -3.97
CA MET A 197 -4.62 7.78 -3.04
C MET A 197 -6.08 7.55 -3.47
N SER A 198 -6.79 8.61 -3.86
CA SER A 198 -8.14 8.53 -4.41
C SER A 198 -8.20 7.71 -5.70
N VAL A 199 -7.19 7.83 -6.57
CA VAL A 199 -7.09 7.03 -7.81
C VAL A 199 -6.89 5.55 -7.49
N VAL A 200 -5.98 5.21 -6.56
CA VAL A 200 -5.74 3.81 -6.18
C VAL A 200 -6.99 3.20 -5.53
N ILE A 201 -7.57 3.87 -4.53
CA ILE A 201 -8.77 3.38 -3.83
C ILE A 201 -9.95 3.30 -4.80
N GLY A 202 -10.15 4.35 -5.61
CA GLY A 202 -11.19 4.41 -6.62
C GLY A 202 -11.04 3.27 -7.63
N TRP A 203 -9.83 2.99 -8.11
CA TRP A 203 -9.59 1.88 -9.03
C TRP A 203 -9.88 0.52 -8.40
N VAL A 204 -9.39 0.26 -7.18
CA VAL A 204 -9.66 -1.01 -6.49
C VAL A 204 -11.16 -1.23 -6.29
N MET A 205 -11.89 -0.19 -5.85
CA MET A 205 -13.34 -0.26 -5.65
C MET A 205 -14.10 -0.42 -6.97
N LEU A 206 -13.82 0.45 -7.95
CA LEU A 206 -14.52 0.45 -9.25
C LEU A 206 -14.24 -0.82 -10.05
N SER A 207 -13.01 -1.35 -10.01
CA SER A 207 -12.69 -2.61 -10.70
C SER A 207 -13.44 -3.81 -10.10
N GLY A 208 -13.59 -3.85 -8.77
CA GLY A 208 -14.39 -4.89 -8.11
C GLY A 208 -15.87 -4.80 -8.48
N VAL A 209 -16.46 -3.60 -8.43
CA VAL A 209 -17.85 -3.37 -8.84
C VAL A 209 -18.05 -3.70 -10.31
N ALA A 210 -17.17 -3.24 -11.19
CA ALA A 210 -17.24 -3.53 -12.62
C ALA A 210 -17.14 -5.04 -12.90
N ALA A 211 -16.26 -5.76 -12.20
CA ALA A 211 -16.16 -7.22 -12.34
C ALA A 211 -17.47 -7.92 -11.95
N LEU A 212 -18.11 -7.50 -10.84
CA LEU A 212 -19.39 -8.06 -10.40
C LEU A 212 -20.54 -7.74 -11.37
N VAL A 213 -20.62 -6.50 -11.85
CA VAL A 213 -21.65 -6.09 -12.82
C VAL A 213 -21.50 -6.83 -14.14
N LEU A 214 -20.28 -6.97 -14.65
CA LEU A 214 -20.00 -7.73 -15.87
C LEU A 214 -20.32 -9.22 -15.71
N ASP A 215 -20.01 -9.81 -14.55
CA ASP A 215 -20.34 -11.20 -14.26
C ASP A 215 -21.86 -11.44 -14.25
N GLY A 216 -22.64 -10.52 -13.66
CA GLY A 216 -24.10 -10.60 -13.64
C GLY A 216 -24.78 -10.27 -14.98
N ALA A 217 -24.13 -9.49 -15.85
CA ALA A 217 -24.69 -9.06 -17.13
C ALA A 217 -24.44 -10.05 -18.28
N LEU A 218 -23.45 -10.94 -18.15
CA LEU A 218 -23.08 -11.87 -19.21
C LEU A 218 -23.97 -13.13 -19.21
N PRO A 219 -24.28 -13.71 -20.38
CA PRO A 219 -25.18 -14.87 -20.48
C PRO A 219 -24.70 -16.07 -19.67
N ALA A 220 -25.64 -16.87 -19.14
CA ALA A 220 -25.36 -18.08 -18.37
C ALA A 220 -24.44 -19.09 -19.07
N GLU A 221 -24.34 -19.06 -20.40
CA GLU A 221 -23.40 -19.85 -21.18
C GLU A 221 -21.92 -19.55 -20.84
N HIS A 222 -21.60 -18.31 -20.42
CA HIS A 222 -20.28 -17.97 -19.88
C HIS A 222 -20.11 -18.47 -18.43
N ALA A 223 -21.21 -18.55 -17.67
CA ALA A 223 -21.20 -19.10 -16.31
C ALA A 223 -20.98 -20.62 -16.29
N LEU A 224 -21.31 -21.33 -17.38
CA LEU A 224 -21.06 -22.78 -17.58
C LEU A 224 -19.57 -23.14 -17.75
N GLY A 225 -18.65 -22.19 -17.59
CA GLY A 225 -17.23 -22.49 -17.35
C GLY A 225 -16.40 -22.83 -18.58
N GLN A 226 -16.94 -22.70 -19.79
CA GLN A 226 -16.20 -22.97 -21.03
C GLN A 226 -15.30 -21.80 -21.47
N HIS A 227 -15.65 -20.57 -21.10
CA HIS A 227 -14.88 -19.38 -21.45
C HIS A 227 -14.25 -18.73 -20.22
N PRO A 228 -12.93 -18.53 -20.20
CA PRO A 228 -12.25 -17.87 -19.11
C PRO A 228 -12.68 -16.40 -19.04
N ALA A 229 -13.09 -15.98 -17.84
CA ALA A 229 -13.62 -14.64 -17.60
C ALA A 229 -12.48 -13.61 -17.50
N TRP A 230 -11.80 -13.37 -18.62
CA TRP A 230 -10.60 -12.52 -18.67
C TRP A 230 -10.85 -11.11 -18.11
N TRP A 231 -12.08 -10.59 -18.19
CA TRP A 231 -12.46 -9.29 -17.62
C TRP A 231 -12.36 -9.27 -16.08
N MET A 232 -12.49 -10.41 -15.40
CA MET A 232 -12.26 -10.51 -13.96
C MET A 232 -10.81 -10.19 -13.59
N MET A 233 -9.87 -10.40 -14.52
CA MET A 233 -8.46 -10.06 -14.32
C MET A 233 -8.23 -8.55 -14.22
N LEU A 234 -9.18 -7.71 -14.64
CA LEU A 234 -9.11 -6.24 -14.50
C LEU A 234 -9.22 -5.77 -13.04
N SER A 235 -9.72 -6.64 -12.15
CA SER A 235 -9.73 -6.41 -10.71
C SER A 235 -8.68 -7.29 -10.03
N PRO A 236 -7.87 -6.74 -9.10
CA PRO A 236 -6.89 -7.54 -8.37
C PRO A 236 -7.55 -8.68 -7.57
N HIS A 237 -8.71 -8.43 -6.96
CA HIS A 237 -9.45 -9.43 -6.19
C HIS A 237 -10.13 -10.46 -7.10
N ALA A 238 -10.87 -10.00 -8.11
CA ALA A 238 -11.58 -10.93 -9.00
C ALA A 238 -10.61 -11.78 -9.83
N GLY A 239 -9.44 -11.26 -10.21
CA GLY A 239 -8.39 -12.01 -10.90
C GLY A 239 -7.83 -13.15 -10.03
N VAL A 240 -7.54 -12.91 -8.75
CA VAL A 240 -7.14 -13.97 -7.81
C VAL A 240 -8.25 -15.03 -7.68
N ASN A 241 -9.51 -14.61 -7.64
CA ASN A 241 -10.65 -15.51 -7.50
C ASN A 241 -10.79 -16.38 -8.76
N GLU A 242 -10.70 -15.79 -9.94
CA GLU A 242 -10.87 -16.48 -11.23
C GLU A 242 -9.74 -17.49 -11.50
N ILE A 243 -8.48 -17.12 -11.22
CA ILE A 243 -7.33 -18.03 -11.36
C ILE A 243 -7.48 -19.23 -10.43
N THR A 244 -7.95 -19.01 -9.20
CA THR A 244 -8.08 -20.05 -8.18
C THR A 244 -9.47 -20.69 -8.14
N ARG A 245 -10.39 -20.31 -9.04
CA ARG A 245 -11.78 -20.75 -9.04
C ARG A 245 -11.87 -22.27 -9.18
N SER A 246 -12.67 -22.89 -8.30
CA SER A 246 -12.92 -24.33 -8.35
C SER A 246 -13.65 -24.69 -9.63
N ARG A 247 -13.11 -25.64 -10.39
CA ARG A 247 -13.74 -26.20 -11.60
C ARG A 247 -13.76 -27.73 -11.55
N VAL A 248 -13.87 -28.29 -10.35
CA VAL A 248 -13.83 -29.74 -10.08
C VAL A 248 -14.89 -30.50 -10.88
N GLU A 249 -16.04 -29.88 -11.15
CA GLU A 249 -17.10 -30.46 -11.99
C GLU A 249 -16.67 -30.72 -13.45
N PHE A 250 -15.61 -30.05 -13.92
CA PHE A 250 -15.13 -30.11 -15.30
C PHE A 250 -13.66 -30.58 -15.42
N GLY A 251 -13.07 -31.09 -14.33
CA GLY A 251 -11.71 -31.62 -14.31
C GLY A 251 -10.84 -31.04 -13.20
N PRO A 252 -9.64 -30.48 -13.50
CA PRO A 252 -8.72 -30.02 -12.48
C PRO A 252 -9.32 -28.90 -11.62
N ALA A 253 -8.98 -28.91 -10.32
CA ALA A 253 -9.54 -27.98 -9.34
C ALA A 253 -9.36 -26.49 -9.72
N ALA A 254 -8.28 -26.14 -10.44
CA ALA A 254 -8.08 -24.82 -11.02
C ALA A 254 -7.34 -24.97 -12.36
N HIS A 255 -7.60 -24.07 -13.31
CA HIS A 255 -6.88 -24.04 -14.60
C HIS A 255 -6.57 -22.61 -15.00
N VAL A 256 -5.52 -22.46 -15.82
CA VAL A 256 -5.12 -21.17 -16.40
C VAL A 256 -5.23 -21.28 -17.91
N SER A 257 -6.09 -20.48 -18.51
CA SER A 257 -6.15 -20.28 -19.95
C SER A 257 -5.09 -19.29 -20.46
N PRO A 258 -4.79 -19.30 -21.78
CA PRO A 258 -3.94 -18.29 -22.40
C PRO A 258 -4.44 -16.84 -22.21
N GLN A 259 -5.76 -16.62 -22.10
CA GLN A 259 -6.31 -15.28 -21.86
C GLN A 259 -5.89 -14.71 -20.50
N HIS A 260 -5.76 -15.55 -19.46
CA HIS A 260 -5.22 -15.08 -18.17
C HIS A 260 -3.77 -14.61 -18.32
N GLY A 261 -2.95 -15.36 -19.07
CA GLY A 261 -1.58 -14.97 -19.37
C GLY A 261 -1.51 -13.63 -20.10
N ALA A 262 -2.33 -13.44 -21.13
CA ALA A 262 -2.42 -12.17 -21.86
C ALA A 262 -2.85 -11.01 -20.96
N ALA A 263 -3.84 -11.21 -20.07
CA ALA A 263 -4.28 -10.20 -19.12
C ALA A 263 -3.17 -9.83 -18.12
N VAL A 264 -2.44 -10.81 -17.57
CA VAL A 264 -1.30 -10.56 -16.69
C VAL A 264 -0.20 -9.78 -17.41
N LEU A 265 0.11 -10.14 -18.67
CA LEU A 265 1.08 -9.40 -19.48
C LEU A 265 0.63 -7.97 -19.75
N ALA A 266 -0.66 -7.74 -20.03
CA ALA A 266 -1.20 -6.41 -20.24
C ALA A 266 -1.09 -5.53 -18.97
N ILE A 267 -1.42 -6.10 -17.80
CA ILE A 267 -1.24 -5.41 -16.50
C ILE A 267 0.25 -5.12 -16.27
N GLY A 268 1.12 -6.09 -16.52
CA GLY A 268 2.57 -5.93 -16.40
C GLY A 268 3.13 -4.85 -17.33
N ALA A 269 2.67 -4.78 -18.58
CA ALA A 269 3.06 -3.75 -19.53
C ALA A 269 2.61 -2.36 -19.07
N LEU A 270 1.36 -2.22 -18.59
CA LEU A 270 0.87 -0.97 -18.01
C LEU A 270 1.71 -0.55 -16.79
N ALA A 271 2.03 -1.50 -15.91
CA ALA A 271 2.86 -1.28 -14.74
C ALA A 271 4.25 -0.77 -15.11
N LEU A 272 4.90 -1.40 -16.11
CA LEU A 272 6.20 -1.00 -16.62
C LEU A 272 6.15 0.41 -17.24
N LEU A 273 5.15 0.72 -18.06
CA LEU A 273 4.97 2.05 -18.65
C LEU A 273 4.81 3.13 -17.57
N ALA A 274 3.98 2.86 -16.55
CA ALA A 274 3.81 3.78 -15.41
C ALA A 274 5.13 3.97 -14.63
N TRP A 275 5.90 2.90 -14.44
CA TRP A 275 7.19 2.95 -13.76
C TRP A 275 8.24 3.73 -14.54
N LEU A 276 8.32 3.52 -15.86
CA LEU A 276 9.18 4.30 -16.75
C LEU A 276 8.78 5.77 -16.74
N GLY A 277 7.48 6.09 -16.68
CA GLY A 277 7.00 7.45 -16.48
C GLY A 277 7.47 8.06 -15.15
N ALA A 278 7.47 7.28 -14.06
CA ALA A 278 7.98 7.72 -12.76
C ALA A 278 9.48 8.03 -12.81
N LEU A 279 10.27 7.13 -13.40
CA LEU A 279 11.71 7.29 -13.58
C LEU A 279 12.04 8.47 -14.50
N GLY A 280 11.34 8.61 -15.62
CA GLY A 280 11.49 9.72 -16.55
C GLY A 280 11.21 11.06 -15.87
N ARG A 281 10.14 11.14 -15.06
CA ARG A 281 9.86 12.34 -14.28
C ARG A 281 10.97 12.67 -13.26
N GLU A 282 11.52 11.65 -12.61
CA GLU A 282 12.65 11.82 -11.68
C GLU A 282 13.93 12.29 -12.39
N ALA A 283 14.22 11.73 -13.57
CA ALA A 283 15.39 12.08 -14.37
C ALA A 283 15.33 13.50 -14.98
N LEU A 284 14.14 13.91 -15.44
CA LEU A 284 13.92 15.22 -16.07
C LEU A 284 13.78 16.36 -15.07
N SER A 285 13.49 16.07 -13.80
CA SER A 285 13.35 17.12 -12.81
C SER A 285 14.71 17.72 -12.48
N PRO A 286 14.88 19.04 -12.62
CA PRO A 286 16.14 19.69 -12.29
C PRO A 286 16.55 19.29 -10.88
N ARG A 287 17.81 18.87 -10.70
CA ARG A 287 18.37 18.74 -9.36
C ARG A 287 18.25 20.11 -8.72
N ARG A 288 17.36 20.23 -7.73
CA ARG A 288 17.28 21.44 -6.91
C ARG A 288 18.65 21.59 -6.24
N GLN A 289 19.45 22.49 -6.78
CA GLN A 289 20.66 22.91 -6.12
C GLN A 289 20.24 23.66 -4.85
N PRO A 290 21.00 23.54 -3.75
CA PRO A 290 20.79 24.42 -2.61
C PRO A 290 20.82 25.87 -3.08
N PRO A 291 20.02 26.76 -2.46
CA PRO A 291 20.08 28.17 -2.80
C PRO A 291 21.53 28.69 -2.68
N PRO A 292 21.98 29.53 -3.62
CA PRO A 292 23.33 30.07 -3.59
C PRO A 292 23.54 30.84 -2.27
N GLY A 293 24.58 30.46 -1.53
CA GLY A 293 24.87 31.00 -0.19
C GLY A 293 24.56 30.06 0.98
N PHE A 294 23.92 28.92 0.73
CA PHE A 294 23.81 27.85 1.74
C PHE A 294 25.18 27.18 1.93
N LEU A 295 25.97 27.70 2.86
CA LEU A 295 27.13 27.00 3.39
C LEU A 295 26.59 26.03 4.45
N PRO A 296 26.82 24.70 4.31
CA PRO A 296 26.50 23.80 5.40
C PRO A 296 27.24 24.31 6.64
N GLU A 297 26.51 24.57 7.73
CA GLU A 297 27.17 24.90 8.98
C GLU A 297 28.23 23.83 9.26
N PRO A 298 29.47 24.21 9.60
CA PRO A 298 30.48 23.24 9.97
C PRO A 298 29.90 22.44 11.13
N VAL A 299 29.60 21.16 10.87
CA VAL A 299 29.12 20.24 11.91
C VAL A 299 30.16 20.29 13.00
N ALA A 300 29.81 20.93 14.12
CA ALA A 300 30.72 21.07 15.24
C ALA A 300 31.22 19.67 15.58
N PRO A 301 32.55 19.44 15.67
CA PRO A 301 33.07 18.11 15.95
C PRO A 301 32.39 17.64 17.22
N HIS A 302 31.53 16.62 17.10
CA HIS A 302 30.86 16.02 18.24
C HIS A 302 31.99 15.67 19.21
N ALA A 303 32.05 16.41 20.32
CA ALA A 303 32.95 16.11 21.41
C ALA A 303 32.67 14.65 21.76
N GLN A 304 33.61 13.77 21.42
CA GLN A 304 33.55 12.36 21.75
C GLN A 304 33.58 12.31 23.27
N ALA A 305 32.40 12.27 23.88
CA ALA A 305 32.26 11.99 25.31
C ALA A 305 32.67 10.53 25.47
N HIS A 306 33.89 10.35 25.98
CA HIS A 306 34.44 9.08 26.44
C HIS A 306 33.68 8.54 27.64
#